data_AF-A0A7Y5LLQ2-F1
#
_entry.id   AF-A0A7Y5LLQ2-F1
#
_cell.length_a   1.000
_cell.length_b   1.000
_cell.length_c   1.000
_cell.angle_alpha   90.00
_cell.angle_beta   90.00
_cell.angle_gamma   90.00
#
_symmetry.space_group_name_H-M   'P 1'
#
loop_
_entity.id
_entity.type
_entity.pdbx_description
1 polymer ?
#
loop_
_entity_poly.entity_id
_entity_poly.type
_entity_poly.pdbx_seq_one_letter_code
_entity_poly.pdbx_strand_id
1 'polypeptide(L)'
;MPIQYPTEIDIPGPWLLEDQALLQLEQILDDEWNQLETRRNAQIENEANEKIQEWQQSGLLKASKERKEKLKEFIKNPSYTLARSKKSVTLYLKNKGIYPTDKFSLALRDNALIDEVITGFSVDMESANVRCRVGTKSWSDDLHIDVSPESSSEAREIYVSLRNWAEKNSPSYWQQVWNKINGGNWYIWILLLLIGFLIWNMTLSSSTSNAKQRARDLLDIGITQQNLSEAVEILLIIQTEYDPTTPPINMETPSWLKILFWSGLVLNILLSFKPKTLLGIGKGRKLITNWQIWYKLVGITIPGLLFTSIIWPILIEWILQFFR
;
A
#
# COMPACT_ATOMS: atom_id res chain seq x y z
N MET A 1 1.86 -27.31 26.00
CA MET A 1 1.92 -25.82 25.95
C MET A 1 0.75 -25.35 25.12
N PRO A 2 -0.08 -24.42 25.59
CA PRO A 2 -1.16 -23.87 24.78
C PRO A 2 -0.57 -23.10 23.59
N ILE A 3 -1.14 -23.29 22.39
CA ILE A 3 -0.75 -22.55 21.19
C ILE A 3 -1.13 -21.08 21.42
N GLN A 4 -0.12 -20.20 21.48
CA GLN A 4 -0.31 -18.76 21.52
C GLN A 4 -0.44 -18.26 20.08
N TYR A 5 -1.57 -17.62 19.77
CA TYR A 5 -1.77 -16.94 18.50
C TYR A 5 -1.42 -15.47 18.68
N PRO A 6 -0.66 -14.85 17.76
CA PRO A 6 -0.35 -13.44 17.84
C PRO A 6 -1.64 -12.63 17.72
N THR A 7 -1.85 -11.70 18.65
CA THR A 7 -2.96 -10.73 18.65
C THR A 7 -2.50 -9.33 18.19
N GLU A 8 -1.36 -9.30 17.51
CA GLU A 8 -0.79 -8.12 16.86
C GLU A 8 -0.65 -8.38 15.35
N ILE A 9 -1.09 -7.43 14.53
CA ILE A 9 -0.91 -7.46 13.08
C ILE A 9 -0.75 -6.05 12.51
N ASP A 10 0.22 -5.90 11.62
CA ASP A 10 0.38 -4.73 10.74
C ASP A 10 -0.09 -5.11 9.34
N ILE A 11 -1.14 -4.46 8.86
CA ILE A 11 -1.73 -4.71 7.54
C ILE A 11 -1.37 -3.55 6.61
N PRO A 12 -0.68 -3.81 5.49
CA PRO A 12 -0.11 -2.77 4.64
C PRO A 12 -1.19 -1.89 3.98
N GLY A 13 -0.92 -0.58 3.98
CA GLY A 13 -1.75 0.41 3.29
C GLY A 13 -1.65 0.35 1.75
N PRO A 14 -2.40 1.19 1.03
CA PRO A 14 -3.08 2.40 1.51
C PRO A 14 -4.54 2.13 1.92
N TRP A 15 -5.00 2.70 3.04
CA TRP A 15 -6.38 2.51 3.51
C TRP A 15 -7.28 3.65 3.03
N LEU A 16 -8.23 3.33 2.16
CA LEU A 16 -9.29 4.27 1.74
C LEU A 16 -10.58 3.90 2.45
N LEU A 17 -10.76 4.39 3.68
CA LEU A 17 -11.89 4.03 4.53
C LEU A 17 -13.05 4.99 4.31
N GLU A 18 -14.10 4.51 3.64
CA GLU A 18 -15.36 5.25 3.51
C GLU A 18 -16.12 5.37 4.83
N ASP A 19 -17.15 6.23 4.88
CA ASP A 19 -17.97 6.44 6.07
C ASP A 19 -18.53 5.13 6.63
N GLN A 20 -19.03 4.27 5.75
CA GLN A 20 -19.65 3.01 6.15
C GLN A 20 -18.64 2.06 6.80
N ALA A 21 -17.39 2.04 6.33
CA ALA A 21 -16.34 1.22 6.92
C ALA A 21 -15.99 1.71 8.34
N LEU A 22 -15.93 3.03 8.54
CA LEU A 22 -15.69 3.65 9.84
C LEU A 22 -16.85 3.43 10.81
N LEU A 23 -18.10 3.50 10.34
CA LEU A 23 -19.28 3.20 11.14
C LEU A 23 -19.37 1.71 11.52
N GLN A 24 -18.98 0.80 10.61
CA GLN A 24 -18.87 -0.62 10.94
C GLN A 24 -17.81 -0.88 12.00
N LEU A 25 -16.67 -0.19 11.91
CA LEU A 25 -15.63 -0.26 12.94
C LEU A 25 -16.14 0.26 14.28
N GLU A 26 -16.82 1.42 14.29
CA GLU A 26 -17.45 1.98 15.50
C GLU A 26 -18.40 0.98 16.15
N GLN A 27 -19.25 0.34 15.36
CA GLN A 27 -20.20 -0.64 15.86
C GLN A 27 -19.50 -1.83 16.52
N ILE A 28 -18.48 -2.41 15.85
CA ILE A 28 -17.68 -3.50 16.42
C ILE A 28 -17.05 -3.06 17.73
N LEU A 29 -16.44 -1.87 17.78
CA LEU A 29 -15.80 -1.34 18.97
C LEU A 29 -16.81 -1.03 20.10
N ASP A 30 -18.02 -0.60 19.78
CA ASP A 30 -19.09 -0.37 20.76
C ASP A 30 -19.62 -1.69 21.32
N ASP A 31 -19.86 -2.70 20.47
CA ASP A 31 -20.33 -4.02 20.86
C ASP A 31 -19.31 -4.72 21.78
N GLU A 32 -18.04 -4.76 21.37
CA GLU A 32 -16.95 -5.35 22.17
C GLU A 32 -16.73 -4.57 23.47
N TRP A 33 -16.84 -3.24 23.45
CA TRP A 33 -16.72 -2.41 24.65
C TRP A 33 -17.82 -2.73 25.67
N ASN A 34 -19.08 -2.85 25.23
CA ASN A 34 -20.20 -3.18 26.10
C ASN A 34 -20.06 -4.59 26.72
N GLN A 35 -19.53 -5.54 25.96
CA GLN A 35 -19.22 -6.88 26.47
C GLN A 35 -18.12 -6.83 27.54
N LEU A 36 -17.02 -6.11 27.27
CA LEU A 36 -15.93 -5.93 28.22
C LEU A 36 -16.42 -5.23 29.50
N GLU A 37 -17.26 -4.21 29.39
CA GLU A 37 -17.81 -3.50 30.54
C GLU A 37 -18.72 -4.40 31.39
N THR A 38 -19.56 -5.20 30.75
CA THR A 38 -20.42 -6.18 31.43
C THR A 38 -19.60 -7.20 32.20
N ARG A 39 -18.56 -7.78 31.56
CA ARG A 39 -17.66 -8.74 32.22
C ARG A 39 -16.86 -8.08 33.34
N ARG A 40 -16.35 -6.86 33.14
CA ARG A 40 -15.66 -6.07 34.17
C ARG A 40 -16.55 -5.85 35.39
N ASN A 41 -17.80 -5.44 35.18
CA ASN A 41 -18.75 -5.23 36.27
C ASN A 41 -19.06 -6.53 37.03
N ALA A 42 -19.20 -7.66 36.32
CA ALA A 42 -19.36 -8.98 36.94
C ALA A 42 -18.12 -9.40 37.76
N GLN A 43 -16.90 -9.15 37.26
CA GLN A 43 -15.66 -9.42 38.00
C GLN A 43 -15.55 -8.56 39.27
N ILE A 44 -15.88 -7.26 39.18
CA ILE A 44 -15.91 -6.36 40.34
C ILE A 44 -16.92 -6.87 41.38
N GLU A 45 -18.09 -7.35 40.94
CA GLU A 45 -19.10 -7.89 41.83
C GLU A 45 -18.65 -9.20 42.49
N ASN A 46 -18.04 -10.11 41.73
CA ASN A 46 -17.52 -11.37 42.26
C ASN A 46 -16.41 -11.12 43.28
N GLU A 47 -15.42 -10.28 42.97
CA GLU A 47 -14.32 -9.97 43.89
C GLU A 47 -14.83 -9.25 45.16
N ALA A 48 -15.80 -8.35 45.03
CA ALA A 48 -16.44 -7.73 46.17
C ALA A 48 -17.14 -8.77 47.06
N ASN A 49 -17.86 -9.72 46.45
CA ASN A 49 -18.55 -10.78 47.17
C ASN A 49 -17.60 -11.76 47.86
N GLU A 50 -16.50 -12.15 47.20
CA GLU A 50 -15.45 -13.00 47.78
C GLU A 50 -14.82 -12.34 49.01
N LYS A 51 -14.40 -11.08 48.91
CA LYS A 51 -13.85 -10.35 50.07
C LYS A 51 -14.86 -10.20 51.21
N ILE A 52 -16.14 -10.01 50.89
CA ILE A 52 -17.20 -9.99 51.91
C ILE A 52 -17.31 -11.35 52.62
N GLN A 53 -17.24 -12.45 51.88
CA GLN A 53 -17.27 -13.80 52.46
C GLN A 53 -16.05 -14.07 53.34
N GLU A 54 -14.84 -13.72 52.88
CA GLU A 54 -13.61 -13.84 53.68
C GLU A 54 -13.70 -13.03 54.99
N TRP A 55 -14.27 -11.83 54.92
CA TRP A 55 -14.48 -11.00 56.10
C TRP A 55 -15.54 -11.54 57.08
N GLN A 56 -16.56 -12.22 56.56
CA GLN A 56 -17.54 -12.92 57.39
C GLN A 56 -16.92 -14.12 58.09
N GLN A 57 -16.10 -14.90 57.38
CA GLN A 57 -15.43 -16.08 57.92
C GLN A 57 -14.36 -15.73 58.96
N SER A 58 -13.65 -14.60 58.79
CA SER A 58 -12.65 -14.10 59.74
C SER A 58 -13.24 -13.40 60.97
N GLY A 59 -14.57 -13.32 61.10
CA GLY A 59 -15.24 -12.68 62.24
C GLY A 59 -15.10 -11.15 62.27
N LEU A 60 -14.53 -10.54 61.23
CA LEU A 60 -14.24 -9.11 61.15
C LEU A 60 -15.48 -8.25 60.80
N LEU A 61 -16.63 -8.86 60.47
CA LEU A 61 -17.77 -8.11 59.93
C LEU A 61 -19.15 -8.53 60.46
N LYS A 62 -19.77 -7.64 61.25
CA LYS A 62 -21.24 -7.48 61.27
C LYS A 62 -21.64 -6.82 59.96
N ALA A 63 -22.25 -7.60 59.06
CA ALA A 63 -22.58 -7.18 57.70
C ALA A 63 -23.57 -5.99 57.66
N SER A 64 -23.06 -4.75 57.58
CA SER A 64 -23.89 -3.60 57.20
C SER A 64 -23.84 -3.43 55.67
N LYS A 65 -25.01 -3.15 55.07
CA LYS A 65 -25.19 -2.90 53.63
C LYS A 65 -24.26 -1.77 53.14
N GLU A 66 -24.03 -0.78 54.01
CA GLU A 66 -23.19 0.39 53.79
C GLU A 66 -21.70 0.07 53.59
N ARG A 67 -21.16 -0.96 54.29
CA ARG A 67 -19.76 -1.40 54.07
C ARG A 67 -19.58 -2.11 52.72
N LYS A 68 -20.62 -2.78 52.21
CA LYS A 68 -20.57 -3.42 50.88
C LYS A 68 -20.47 -2.38 49.78
N GLU A 69 -21.23 -1.29 49.88
CA GLU A 69 -21.17 -0.19 48.92
C GLU A 69 -19.82 0.53 48.96
N LYS A 70 -19.29 0.80 50.16
CA LYS A 70 -17.94 1.38 50.31
C LYS A 70 -16.84 0.48 49.76
N LEU A 71 -16.97 -0.84 49.86
CA LEU A 71 -16.01 -1.78 49.26
C LEU A 71 -16.11 -1.80 47.73
N LYS A 72 -17.34 -1.77 47.18
CA LYS A 72 -17.56 -1.65 45.73
C LYS A 72 -16.98 -0.33 45.19
N GLU A 73 -17.11 0.77 45.92
CA GLU A 73 -16.45 2.05 45.59
C GLU A 73 -14.92 1.96 45.68
N PHE A 74 -14.38 1.28 46.70
CA PHE A 74 -12.94 1.11 46.85
C PHE A 74 -12.32 0.28 45.71
N ILE A 75 -12.99 -0.79 45.25
CA ILE A 75 -12.54 -1.60 44.11
C ILE A 75 -12.65 -0.81 42.79
N LYS A 76 -13.58 0.15 42.71
CA LYS A 76 -13.71 1.09 41.58
C LYS A 76 -12.69 2.23 41.61
N ASN A 77 -11.89 2.36 42.66
CA ASN A 77 -10.88 3.42 42.78
C ASN A 77 -9.76 3.19 41.72
N PRO A 78 -9.27 4.22 40.99
CA PRO A 78 -8.39 4.06 39.82
C PRO A 78 -7.08 3.30 40.05
N SER A 79 -6.67 3.18 41.31
CA SER A 79 -5.50 2.41 41.74
C SER A 79 -5.65 0.90 41.54
N TYR A 80 -6.87 0.40 41.33
CA TYR A 80 -7.15 -1.01 41.08
C TYR A 80 -7.15 -1.32 39.57
N THR A 81 -6.60 -2.46 39.16
CA THR A 81 -6.54 -2.87 37.75
C THR A 81 -7.92 -2.91 37.10
N LEU A 82 -8.96 -3.34 37.83
CA LEU A 82 -10.36 -3.37 37.39
C LEU A 82 -11.01 -1.98 37.22
N ALA A 83 -10.40 -0.92 37.76
CA ALA A 83 -10.90 0.45 37.62
C ALA A 83 -10.45 1.12 36.32
N ARG A 84 -9.49 0.52 35.60
CA ARG A 84 -9.06 1.03 34.31
C ARG A 84 -10.16 0.83 33.28
N SER A 85 -10.76 1.94 32.87
CA SER A 85 -11.73 2.00 31.79
C SER A 85 -11.45 3.28 31.02
N LYS A 86 -10.91 3.14 29.81
CA LYS A 86 -10.62 4.24 28.91
C LYS A 86 -11.01 3.83 27.50
N LYS A 87 -11.76 4.68 26.82
CA LYS A 87 -12.03 4.57 25.39
C LYS A 87 -11.78 5.95 24.79
N SER A 88 -10.91 6.02 23.79
CA SER A 88 -10.59 7.27 23.12
C SER A 88 -10.37 7.04 21.64
N VAL A 89 -11.00 7.86 20.81
CA VAL A 89 -10.78 7.90 19.36
C VAL A 89 -10.01 9.19 19.04
N THR A 90 -8.99 9.06 18.23
CA THR A 90 -8.09 10.16 17.89
C THR A 90 -7.94 10.19 16.39
N LEU A 91 -8.22 11.33 15.76
CA LEU A 91 -8.09 11.51 14.32
C LEU A 91 -6.83 12.32 14.01
N TYR A 92 -6.09 11.90 12.99
CA TYR A 92 -4.88 12.59 12.53
C TYR A 92 -5.22 13.46 11.32
N LEU A 93 -5.08 14.78 11.49
CA LEU A 93 -5.35 15.79 10.48
C LEU A 93 -4.06 16.10 9.72
N LYS A 94 -4.15 16.29 8.39
CA LYS A 94 -2.99 16.63 7.56
C LYS A 94 -2.27 17.91 7.99
N ASN A 95 -3.04 18.93 8.40
CA ASN A 95 -2.54 20.29 8.65
C ASN A 95 -2.60 20.72 10.12
N LYS A 96 -3.53 20.19 10.90
CA LYS A 96 -3.92 20.70 12.23
C LYS A 96 -3.57 19.75 13.39
N GLY A 97 -2.76 18.72 13.14
CA GLY A 97 -2.31 17.80 14.18
C GLY A 97 -3.37 16.75 14.54
N ILE A 98 -3.79 16.73 15.82
CA ILE A 98 -4.59 15.67 16.41
C ILE A 98 -5.99 16.19 16.80
N TYR A 99 -7.04 15.45 16.46
CA TYR A 99 -8.44 15.75 16.85
C TYR A 99 -9.03 14.62 17.71
N PRO A 100 -9.16 14.81 19.04
CA PRO A 100 -9.80 13.84 19.90
C PRO A 100 -11.31 13.81 19.67
N THR A 101 -11.89 12.62 19.62
CA THR A 101 -13.34 12.39 19.55
C THR A 101 -13.70 11.11 20.30
N ASP A 102 -14.96 10.97 20.70
CA ASP A 102 -15.42 9.73 21.33
C ASP A 102 -15.88 8.70 20.30
N LYS A 103 -16.40 9.17 19.16
CA LYS A 103 -17.03 8.36 18.11
C LYS A 103 -16.73 8.89 16.72
N PHE A 104 -16.69 8.00 15.72
CA PHE A 104 -16.55 8.39 14.31
C PHE A 104 -17.83 9.04 13.79
N SER A 105 -18.99 8.58 14.23
CA SER A 105 -20.31 9.13 13.92
C SER A 105 -20.45 10.59 14.31
N LEU A 106 -19.87 11.00 15.43
CA LEU A 106 -19.79 12.41 15.86
C LEU A 106 -18.86 13.20 14.95
N ALA A 107 -17.65 12.69 14.68
CA ALA A 107 -16.69 13.34 13.79
C ALA A 107 -17.22 13.52 12.36
N LEU A 108 -18.03 12.58 11.86
CA LEU A 108 -18.66 12.67 10.54
C LEU A 108 -19.65 13.83 10.41
N ARG A 109 -20.22 14.30 11.53
CA ARG A 109 -21.20 15.40 11.58
C ARG A 109 -20.60 16.71 12.04
N ASP A 110 -19.32 16.71 12.40
CA ASP A 110 -18.67 17.87 12.96
C ASP A 110 -18.32 18.89 11.88
N ASN A 111 -18.87 20.10 12.02
CA ASN A 111 -18.62 21.19 11.08
C ASN A 111 -17.14 21.61 11.06
N ALA A 112 -16.39 21.41 12.14
CA ALA A 112 -14.97 21.73 12.20
C ALA A 112 -14.12 20.85 11.27
N LEU A 113 -14.63 19.66 10.91
CA LEU A 113 -13.92 18.67 10.10
C LEU A 113 -14.31 18.70 8.62
N ILE A 114 -15.34 19.48 8.24
CA ILE A 114 -15.83 19.54 6.85
C ILE A 114 -14.70 19.89 5.87
N ASP A 115 -13.86 20.85 6.23
CA ASP A 115 -12.80 21.38 5.39
C ASP A 115 -11.45 20.68 5.55
N GLU A 116 -11.37 19.70 6.44
CA GLU A 116 -10.12 19.03 6.78
C GLU A 116 -9.93 17.73 6.02
N VAL A 117 -8.67 17.30 5.91
CA VAL A 117 -8.29 16.01 5.35
C VAL A 117 -7.68 15.17 6.47
N ILE A 118 -8.36 14.08 6.80
CA ILE A 118 -7.94 13.15 7.85
C ILE A 118 -7.11 12.04 7.20
N THR A 119 -5.85 11.94 7.63
CA THR A 119 -4.85 11.00 7.09
C THR A 119 -4.74 9.72 7.89
N GLY A 120 -5.34 9.67 9.08
CA GLY A 120 -5.29 8.50 9.92
C GLY A 120 -6.18 8.59 11.15
N PHE A 121 -6.21 7.51 11.91
CA PHE A 121 -6.91 7.46 13.19
C PHE A 121 -6.21 6.52 14.17
N SER A 122 -6.51 6.66 15.45
CA SER A 122 -6.12 5.73 16.50
C SER A 122 -7.25 5.61 17.51
N VAL A 123 -7.69 4.38 17.75
CA VAL A 123 -8.61 4.01 18.81
C VAL A 123 -7.81 3.27 19.86
N ASP A 124 -7.88 3.75 21.10
CA ASP A 124 -7.34 3.07 22.27
C ASP A 124 -8.51 2.74 23.20
N MET A 125 -8.69 1.46 23.50
CA MET A 125 -9.65 0.94 24.46
C MET A 125 -8.92 0.12 25.51
N GLU A 126 -9.13 0.44 26.78
CA GLU A 126 -8.61 -0.32 27.92
C GLU A 126 -9.76 -0.57 28.89
N SER A 127 -10.00 -1.84 29.21
CA SER A 127 -11.01 -2.26 30.19
C SER A 127 -10.44 -3.41 31.04
N ALA A 128 -10.27 -3.14 32.33
CA ALA A 128 -9.62 -4.06 33.27
C ALA A 128 -8.22 -4.49 32.79
N ASN A 129 -8.08 -5.76 32.41
CA ASN A 129 -6.82 -6.33 31.95
C ASN A 129 -6.68 -6.34 30.43
N VAL A 130 -7.72 -5.99 29.67
CA VAL A 130 -7.72 -6.03 28.20
C VAL A 130 -7.44 -4.64 27.66
N ARG A 131 -6.45 -4.53 26.77
CA ARG A 131 -6.13 -3.33 25.99
C ARG A 131 -6.25 -3.64 24.51
N CYS A 132 -6.90 -2.77 23.76
CA CYS A 132 -7.08 -2.86 22.33
C CYS A 132 -6.67 -1.53 21.71
N ARG A 133 -5.76 -1.58 20.73
CA ARG A 133 -5.34 -0.45 19.92
C ARG A 133 -5.57 -0.80 18.46
N VAL A 134 -6.35 0.02 17.79
CA VAL A 134 -6.54 -0.08 16.34
C VAL A 134 -6.36 1.27 15.70
N GLY A 135 -5.55 1.36 14.66
CA GLY A 135 -5.33 2.64 14.01
C GLY A 135 -4.23 2.60 12.99
N THR A 136 -4.08 3.71 12.29
CA THR A 136 -3.00 3.90 11.33
C THR A 136 -1.88 4.68 12.01
N LYS A 137 -0.63 4.25 11.82
CA LYS A 137 0.52 4.92 12.44
C LYS A 137 0.72 6.29 11.78
N SER A 138 1.16 7.30 12.53
CA SER A 138 1.36 8.65 11.95
C SER A 138 2.42 8.69 10.84
N TRP A 139 3.36 7.73 10.84
CA TRP A 139 4.48 7.68 9.89
C TRP A 139 4.33 6.61 8.81
N SER A 140 3.37 5.69 8.93
CA SER A 140 3.13 4.65 7.93
C SER A 140 1.67 4.63 7.53
N ASP A 141 1.44 4.34 6.25
CA ASP A 141 0.08 4.17 5.74
C ASP A 141 -0.55 2.84 6.19
N ASP A 142 0.10 2.08 7.10
CA ASP A 142 -0.32 0.75 7.53
C ASP A 142 -1.33 0.81 8.68
N LEU A 143 -2.25 -0.15 8.71
CA LEU A 143 -3.20 -0.34 9.79
C LEU A 143 -2.60 -1.31 10.80
N HIS A 144 -2.46 -0.83 12.03
CA HIS A 144 -1.98 -1.57 13.16
C HIS A 144 -3.16 -1.99 14.03
N ILE A 145 -3.22 -3.28 14.37
CA ILE A 145 -4.16 -3.85 15.32
C ILE A 145 -3.34 -4.58 16.37
N ASP A 146 -3.46 -4.16 17.63
CA ASP A 146 -2.82 -4.77 18.79
C ASP A 146 -3.88 -4.96 19.88
N VAL A 147 -4.10 -6.21 20.26
CA VAL A 147 -5.00 -6.55 21.37
C VAL A 147 -4.24 -7.36 22.41
N SER A 148 -4.12 -6.85 23.61
CA SER A 148 -3.42 -7.49 24.73
C SER A 148 -4.41 -7.79 25.86
N PRO A 149 -4.25 -8.88 26.63
CA PRO A 149 -3.20 -9.89 26.55
C PRO A 149 -3.59 -11.08 25.66
N GLU A 150 -2.61 -11.66 24.97
CA GLU A 150 -2.78 -12.85 24.09
C GLU A 150 -3.40 -14.09 24.77
N SER A 151 -3.29 -14.17 26.10
CA SER A 151 -3.82 -15.28 26.89
C SER A 151 -5.33 -15.21 27.13
N SER A 152 -5.94 -14.03 26.98
CA SER A 152 -7.37 -13.83 27.23
C SER A 152 -8.19 -14.25 26.01
N SER A 153 -9.27 -15.02 26.23
CA SER A 153 -10.22 -15.37 25.18
C SER A 153 -10.93 -14.14 24.62
N GLU A 154 -11.21 -13.16 25.48
CA GLU A 154 -11.82 -11.87 25.12
C GLU A 154 -10.93 -11.10 24.14
N ALA A 155 -9.65 -10.98 24.45
CA ALA A 155 -8.69 -10.30 23.57
C ALA A 155 -8.64 -10.96 22.19
N ARG A 156 -8.74 -12.29 22.13
CA ARG A 156 -8.77 -13.03 20.86
C ARG A 156 -10.06 -12.81 20.08
N GLU A 157 -11.21 -12.80 20.75
CA GLU A 157 -12.52 -12.51 20.13
C GLU A 157 -12.49 -11.12 19.48
N ILE A 158 -12.06 -10.10 20.23
CA ILE A 158 -11.92 -8.72 19.72
C ILE A 158 -10.95 -8.66 18.55
N TYR A 159 -9.79 -9.32 18.68
CA TYR A 159 -8.79 -9.36 17.61
C TYR A 159 -9.36 -9.99 16.33
N VAL A 160 -10.09 -11.10 16.43
CA VAL A 160 -10.72 -11.76 15.28
C VAL A 160 -11.78 -10.85 14.64
N SER A 161 -12.63 -10.19 15.44
CA SER A 161 -13.62 -9.23 14.95
C SER A 161 -12.97 -8.07 14.17
N LEU A 162 -11.92 -7.48 14.74
CA LEU A 162 -11.17 -6.38 14.11
C LEU A 162 -10.40 -6.82 12.87
N ARG A 163 -9.78 -8.00 12.92
CA ARG A 163 -9.06 -8.58 11.78
C ARG A 163 -10.01 -8.87 10.61
N ASN A 164 -11.17 -9.46 10.88
CA ASN A 164 -12.17 -9.73 9.85
C ASN A 164 -12.69 -8.43 9.20
N TRP A 165 -12.89 -7.39 10.01
CA TRP A 165 -13.20 -6.05 9.49
C TRP A 165 -12.09 -5.50 8.61
N ALA A 166 -10.83 -5.62 9.03
CA ALA A 166 -9.69 -5.14 8.29
C ALA A 166 -9.48 -5.89 6.98
N GLU A 167 -9.62 -7.22 6.97
CA GLU A 167 -9.54 -8.05 5.75
C GLU A 167 -10.63 -7.66 4.74
N LYS A 168 -11.87 -7.45 5.21
CA LYS A 168 -13.00 -7.04 4.36
C LYS A 168 -12.80 -5.66 3.73
N ASN A 169 -12.18 -4.72 4.44
CA ASN A 169 -11.94 -3.36 3.98
C ASN A 169 -10.51 -3.16 3.45
N SER A 170 -9.74 -4.23 3.29
CA SER A 170 -8.34 -4.15 2.89
C SER A 170 -8.20 -3.68 1.44
N PRO A 171 -7.16 -2.88 1.13
CA PRO A 171 -6.84 -2.55 -0.25
C PRO A 171 -6.43 -3.83 -1.00
N SER A 172 -6.73 -3.86 -2.30
CA SER A 172 -6.32 -4.97 -3.15
C SER A 172 -4.79 -5.12 -3.21
N TYR A 173 -4.31 -6.35 -3.43
CA TYR A 173 -2.88 -6.66 -3.38
C TYR A 173 -2.02 -5.78 -4.29
N TRP A 174 -2.50 -5.48 -5.51
CA TRP A 174 -1.75 -4.63 -6.44
C TRP A 174 -1.64 -3.17 -5.96
N GLN A 175 -2.64 -2.65 -5.23
CA GLN A 175 -2.57 -1.32 -4.60
C GLN A 175 -1.55 -1.29 -3.47
N GLN A 176 -1.47 -2.36 -2.68
CA GLN A 176 -0.46 -2.49 -1.61
C GLN A 176 0.95 -2.52 -2.21
N VAL A 177 1.15 -3.29 -3.28
CA VAL A 177 2.43 -3.37 -4.00
C VAL A 177 2.79 -2.01 -4.61
N TRP A 178 1.83 -1.32 -5.22
CA TRP A 178 2.04 0.02 -5.79
C TRP A 178 2.48 1.02 -4.71
N ASN A 179 1.84 1.01 -3.53
CA ASN A 179 2.24 1.89 -2.44
C ASN A 179 3.68 1.61 -1.94
N LYS A 180 4.10 0.33 -1.92
CA LYS A 180 5.45 -0.07 -1.51
C LYS A 180 6.53 0.27 -2.53
N ILE A 181 6.26 0.12 -3.83
CA ILE A 181 7.26 0.28 -4.91
C ILE A 181 7.35 1.72 -5.41
N ASN A 182 6.81 2.70 -4.68
CA ASN A 182 6.79 4.09 -5.15
C ASN A 182 8.20 4.60 -5.49
N GLY A 183 8.40 5.05 -6.74
CA GLY A 183 9.67 5.51 -7.28
C GLY A 183 10.56 4.40 -7.87
N GLY A 184 10.33 3.14 -7.52
CA GLY A 184 11.03 1.97 -8.09
C GLY A 184 10.88 1.88 -9.61
N ASN A 185 9.70 2.27 -10.11
CA ASN A 185 9.37 2.32 -11.53
C ASN A 185 10.31 3.22 -12.35
N TRP A 186 10.78 4.34 -11.79
CA TRP A 186 11.71 5.24 -12.48
C TRP A 186 13.06 4.59 -12.73
N TYR A 187 13.60 3.86 -11.74
CA TYR A 187 14.89 3.17 -11.91
C TYR A 187 14.81 2.09 -12.98
N ILE A 188 13.74 1.30 -12.99
CA ILE A 188 13.51 0.27 -14.02
C ILE A 188 13.41 0.92 -15.40
N TRP A 189 12.66 2.03 -15.52
CA TRP A 189 12.52 2.73 -16.80
C TRP A 189 13.82 3.35 -17.29
N ILE A 190 14.59 4.01 -16.42
CA ILE A 190 15.93 4.54 -16.76
C ILE A 190 16.85 3.40 -17.22
N LEU A 191 16.84 2.26 -16.54
CA LEU A 191 17.61 1.09 -16.94
C LEU A 191 17.20 0.59 -18.34
N LEU A 192 15.90 0.49 -18.62
CA LEU A 192 15.38 0.11 -19.93
C LEU A 192 15.79 1.11 -21.03
N LEU A 193 15.78 2.40 -20.73
CA LEU A 193 16.27 3.44 -21.65
C LEU A 193 17.76 3.30 -21.93
N LEU A 194 18.59 3.03 -20.91
CA LEU A 194 20.02 2.81 -21.09
C LEU A 194 20.29 1.58 -21.96
N ILE A 195 19.60 0.47 -21.70
CA ILE A 195 19.71 -0.74 -22.55
C ILE A 195 19.27 -0.42 -23.98
N GLY A 196 18.15 0.30 -24.16
CA GLY A 196 17.68 0.70 -25.47
C GLY A 196 18.70 1.57 -26.22
N PHE A 197 19.31 2.52 -25.51
CA PHE A 197 20.36 3.37 -26.07
C PHE A 197 21.60 2.55 -26.46
N LEU A 198 22.03 1.59 -25.65
CA LEU A 198 23.15 0.69 -25.99
C LEU A 198 22.87 -0.11 -27.26
N ILE A 199 21.68 -0.71 -27.37
CA ILE A 199 21.26 -1.46 -28.57
C ILE A 199 21.31 -0.56 -29.80
N TRP A 200 20.80 0.67 -29.71
CA TRP A 200 20.84 1.63 -30.81
C TRP A 200 22.28 1.98 -31.22
N ASN A 201 23.18 2.23 -30.27
CA ASN A 201 24.60 2.49 -30.57
C ASN A 201 25.30 1.30 -31.23
N MET A 202 24.99 0.07 -30.80
CA MET A 202 25.52 -1.13 -31.43
C MET A 202 25.05 -1.27 -32.89
N THR A 203 23.80 -0.92 -33.19
CA THR A 203 23.31 -0.94 -34.58
C THR A 203 23.99 0.11 -35.47
N LEU A 204 24.27 1.30 -34.94
CA LEU A 204 24.96 2.38 -35.66
C LEU A 204 26.42 2.02 -35.98
N SER A 205 27.10 1.30 -35.09
CA SER A 205 28.52 0.98 -35.22
C SER A 205 28.82 -0.18 -36.20
N SER A 206 27.78 -0.83 -36.73
CA SER A 206 27.92 -2.05 -37.53
C SER A 206 28.35 -1.83 -39.00
N SER A 207 28.24 -0.61 -39.55
CA SER A 207 28.57 -0.38 -40.97
C SER A 207 30.07 -0.53 -41.26
N THR A 208 30.93 0.04 -40.41
CA THR A 208 32.40 -0.01 -40.59
C THR A 208 32.99 -1.38 -40.24
N SER A 209 32.38 -2.14 -39.33
CA SER A 209 32.79 -3.52 -39.06
C SER A 209 32.51 -4.44 -40.24
N ASN A 210 31.39 -4.23 -40.94
CA ASN A 210 31.03 -5.01 -42.12
C ASN A 210 31.99 -4.75 -43.29
N ALA A 211 32.42 -3.50 -43.50
CA ALA A 211 33.41 -3.16 -44.53
C ALA A 211 34.78 -3.81 -44.26
N LYS A 212 35.24 -3.83 -42.99
CA LYS A 212 36.48 -4.52 -42.58
C LYS A 212 36.38 -6.03 -42.75
N GLN A 213 35.20 -6.61 -42.53
CA GLN A 213 34.97 -8.03 -42.75
C GLN A 213 34.97 -8.37 -44.24
N ARG A 214 34.27 -7.59 -45.08
CA ARG A 214 34.33 -7.72 -46.55
C ARG A 214 35.75 -7.58 -47.09
N ALA A 215 36.55 -6.66 -46.55
CA ALA A 215 37.96 -6.52 -46.91
C ALA A 215 38.78 -7.79 -46.64
N ARG A 216 38.52 -8.48 -45.52
CA ARG A 216 39.18 -9.74 -45.18
C ARG A 216 38.74 -10.87 -46.11
N ASP A 217 37.44 -11.00 -46.35
CA ASP A 217 36.90 -12.02 -47.26
C ASP A 217 37.46 -11.85 -48.69
N LEU A 218 37.61 -10.59 -49.15
CA LEU A 218 38.17 -10.27 -50.47
C LEU A 218 39.68 -10.49 -50.54
N LEU A 219 40.40 -10.31 -49.43
CA LEU A 219 41.82 -10.67 -49.30
C LEU A 219 42.02 -12.20 -49.33
N ASP A 220 41.15 -12.97 -48.68
CA ASP A 220 41.23 -14.44 -48.64
C ASP A 220 40.98 -15.08 -50.02
N ILE A 221 40.12 -14.47 -50.84
CA ILE A 221 39.85 -14.91 -52.23
C ILE A 221 40.97 -14.45 -53.18
N GLY A 222 41.71 -13.39 -52.81
CA GLY A 222 42.75 -12.77 -53.62
C GLY A 222 42.21 -11.67 -54.53
N ILE A 223 43.04 -10.63 -54.74
CA ILE A 223 42.68 -9.48 -55.58
C ILE A 223 43.04 -9.81 -57.04
N THR A 224 42.00 -9.87 -57.88
CA THR A 224 42.06 -10.11 -59.32
C THR A 224 41.58 -8.87 -60.09
N GLN A 225 41.77 -8.85 -61.41
CA GLN A 225 41.23 -7.78 -62.27
C GLN A 225 39.69 -7.65 -62.20
N GLN A 226 38.99 -8.73 -61.85
CA GLN A 226 37.51 -8.76 -61.83
C GLN A 226 36.91 -8.15 -60.56
N ASN A 227 37.60 -8.20 -59.42
CA ASN A 227 37.15 -7.63 -58.13
C ASN A 227 37.92 -6.37 -57.70
N LEU A 228 38.79 -5.82 -58.58
CA LEU A 228 39.59 -4.63 -58.29
C LEU A 228 38.74 -3.39 -57.97
N SER A 229 37.60 -3.22 -58.65
CA SER A 229 36.67 -2.11 -58.38
C SER A 229 36.09 -2.19 -56.97
N GLU A 230 35.68 -3.39 -56.54
CA GLU A 230 35.13 -3.63 -55.20
C GLU A 230 36.20 -3.45 -54.11
N ALA A 231 37.44 -3.90 -54.37
CA ALA A 231 38.56 -3.71 -53.45
C ALA A 231 38.89 -2.22 -53.22
N VAL A 232 38.89 -1.41 -54.29
CA VAL A 232 39.11 0.04 -54.20
C VAL A 232 37.96 0.72 -53.46
N GLU A 233 36.73 0.32 -53.73
CA GLU A 233 35.55 0.82 -53.02
C GLU A 233 35.63 0.53 -51.51
N ILE A 234 35.89 -0.73 -51.12
CA ILE A 234 36.03 -1.11 -49.71
C ILE A 234 37.19 -0.35 -49.04
N LEU A 235 38.31 -0.16 -49.74
CA LEU A 235 39.45 0.59 -49.22
C LEU A 235 39.10 2.07 -49.00
N LEU A 236 38.39 2.68 -49.95
CA LEU A 236 37.87 4.04 -49.79
C LEU A 236 36.91 4.12 -48.62
N ILE A 237 35.95 3.20 -48.49
CA ILE A 237 35.02 3.14 -47.36
C ILE A 237 35.76 3.07 -46.02
N ILE A 238 36.81 2.25 -45.92
CA ILE A 238 37.62 2.12 -44.70
C ILE A 238 38.41 3.40 -44.42
N GLN A 239 38.97 4.04 -45.46
CA GLN A 239 39.84 5.22 -45.32
C GLN A 239 39.06 6.51 -45.06
N THR A 240 37.88 6.66 -45.66
CA THR A 240 37.04 7.85 -45.55
C THR A 240 35.93 7.69 -44.52
N GLU A 241 35.75 6.49 -43.95
CA GLU A 241 34.63 6.12 -43.07
C GLU A 241 33.24 6.43 -43.68
N TYR A 242 33.17 6.51 -45.01
CA TYR A 242 31.98 6.92 -45.76
C TYR A 242 31.60 5.83 -46.74
N ASP A 243 30.43 5.23 -46.53
CA ASP A 243 29.85 4.22 -47.43
C ASP A 243 28.72 4.84 -48.26
N PRO A 244 28.92 5.02 -49.58
CA PRO A 244 27.92 5.62 -50.46
C PRO A 244 26.70 4.72 -50.71
N THR A 245 26.80 3.43 -50.39
CA THR A 245 25.69 2.46 -50.51
C THR A 245 24.84 2.41 -49.25
N THR A 246 25.39 2.80 -48.10
CA THR A 246 24.56 3.10 -46.93
C THR A 246 23.84 4.42 -47.17
N PRO A 247 22.50 4.47 -47.04
CA PRO A 247 21.81 5.74 -47.02
C PRO A 247 22.47 6.63 -45.95
N PRO A 248 22.53 7.97 -46.16
CA PRO A 248 23.09 8.87 -45.16
C PRO A 248 22.51 8.47 -43.81
N ILE A 249 23.36 8.32 -42.78
CA ILE A 249 22.93 7.89 -41.45
C ILE A 249 21.86 8.89 -41.03
N ASN A 250 20.60 8.53 -41.27
CA ASN A 250 19.48 9.26 -40.75
C ASN A 250 19.62 9.01 -39.26
N MET A 251 20.15 9.99 -38.54
CA MET A 251 20.19 10.03 -37.07
C MET A 251 18.77 10.12 -36.49
N GLU A 252 17.77 9.66 -37.25
CA GLU A 252 16.42 9.46 -36.80
C GLU A 252 16.46 8.33 -35.77
N THR A 253 16.45 8.77 -34.51
CA THR A 253 16.00 8.00 -33.35
C THR A 253 14.96 6.94 -33.77
N PRO A 254 15.25 5.64 -33.59
CA PRO A 254 14.33 4.58 -33.96
C PRO A 254 12.95 4.79 -33.32
N SER A 255 11.89 4.56 -34.09
CA SER A 255 10.52 4.78 -33.62
C SER A 255 10.21 3.99 -32.34
N TRP A 256 10.77 2.79 -32.18
CA TRP A 256 10.60 1.99 -30.97
C TRP A 256 11.21 2.67 -29.72
N LEU A 257 12.33 3.38 -29.85
CA LEU A 257 12.98 4.08 -28.75
C LEU A 257 12.17 5.33 -28.35
N LYS A 258 11.61 6.04 -29.35
CA LYS A 258 10.67 7.14 -29.10
C LYS A 258 9.43 6.66 -28.36
N ILE A 259 8.86 5.52 -28.79
CA ILE A 259 7.69 4.91 -28.14
C ILE A 259 8.06 4.51 -26.71
N LEU A 260 9.17 3.83 -26.48
CA LEU A 260 9.65 3.44 -25.14
C LEU A 260 9.82 4.65 -24.22
N PHE A 261 10.42 5.73 -24.75
CA PHE A 261 10.62 6.97 -24.01
C PHE A 261 9.30 7.62 -23.61
N TRP A 262 8.41 7.90 -24.57
CA TRP A 262 7.16 8.61 -24.29
C TRP A 262 6.15 7.77 -23.51
N SER A 263 5.94 6.50 -23.91
CA SER A 263 5.02 5.61 -23.20
C SER A 263 5.50 5.35 -21.77
N GLY A 264 6.80 5.10 -21.60
CA GLY A 264 7.39 4.90 -20.29
C GLY A 264 7.35 6.16 -19.45
N LEU A 265 7.62 7.35 -20.00
CA LEU A 265 7.52 8.62 -19.27
C LEU A 265 6.10 8.87 -18.76
N VAL A 266 5.09 8.74 -19.62
CA VAL A 266 3.68 8.88 -19.23
C VAL A 266 3.31 7.86 -18.17
N LEU A 267 3.67 6.58 -18.37
CA LEU A 267 3.39 5.51 -17.42
C LEU A 267 4.03 5.77 -16.06
N ASN A 268 5.28 6.24 -16.03
CA ASN A 268 5.98 6.57 -14.80
C ASN A 268 5.35 7.75 -14.07
N ILE A 269 4.93 8.80 -14.80
CA ILE A 269 4.22 9.93 -14.21
C ILE A 269 2.91 9.44 -13.57
N LEU A 270 2.12 8.62 -14.28
CA LEU A 270 0.88 8.04 -13.74
C LEU A 270 1.14 7.21 -12.48
N LEU A 271 2.17 6.35 -12.50
CA LEU A 271 2.54 5.50 -11.37
C LEU A 271 3.21 6.25 -10.21
N SER A 272 3.69 7.48 -10.41
CA SER A 272 4.34 8.27 -9.35
C SER A 272 3.35 8.86 -8.35
N PHE A 273 2.08 9.00 -8.73
CA PHE A 273 1.04 9.50 -7.84
C PHE A 273 0.57 8.38 -6.92
N LYS A 274 1.28 8.21 -5.80
CA LYS A 274 0.90 7.21 -4.81
C LYS A 274 -0.37 7.60 -4.06
N PRO A 275 -1.30 6.65 -3.87
CA PRO A 275 -2.39 6.83 -2.93
C PRO A 275 -1.86 6.97 -1.51
N LYS A 276 -2.61 7.70 -0.68
CA LYS A 276 -2.35 7.84 0.76
C LYS A 276 -3.51 7.27 1.54
N THR A 277 -3.27 6.88 2.79
CA THR A 277 -4.36 6.53 3.67
C THR A 277 -5.25 7.75 3.91
N LEU A 278 -6.55 7.58 3.69
CA LEU A 278 -7.58 8.62 3.75
C LEU A 278 -8.84 8.06 4.42
N LEU A 279 -9.41 8.88 5.30
CA LEU A 279 -10.71 8.61 5.91
C LEU A 279 -11.80 9.44 5.23
N GLY A 280 -13.00 8.87 5.09
CA GLY A 280 -14.17 9.46 4.43
C GLY A 280 -14.79 10.68 5.11
N ILE A 281 -14.11 11.31 6.06
CA ILE A 281 -14.61 12.44 6.83
C ILE A 281 -14.27 13.75 6.11
N GLY A 282 -15.23 14.67 6.02
CA GLY A 282 -15.04 16.00 5.41
C GLY A 282 -14.59 15.95 3.95
N LYS A 283 -13.48 16.63 3.61
CA LYS A 283 -12.90 16.61 2.25
C LYS A 283 -12.36 15.24 1.85
N GLY A 284 -12.03 14.39 2.83
CA GLY A 284 -11.56 13.03 2.59
C GLY A 284 -12.51 12.20 1.73
N ARG A 285 -13.83 12.42 1.88
CA ARG A 285 -14.86 11.71 1.10
C ARG A 285 -14.70 11.90 -0.41
N LYS A 286 -14.55 13.16 -0.87
CA LYS A 286 -14.31 13.49 -2.29
C LYS A 286 -12.98 12.95 -2.78
N LEU A 287 -11.94 13.01 -1.94
CA LEU A 287 -10.61 12.50 -2.29
C LEU A 287 -10.63 10.98 -2.49
N ILE A 288 -11.33 10.23 -1.63
CA ILE A 288 -11.48 8.78 -1.77
C ILE A 288 -12.17 8.44 -3.09
N THR A 289 -13.26 9.12 -3.43
CA THR A 289 -13.94 8.89 -4.72
C THR A 289 -13.02 9.20 -5.90
N ASN A 290 -12.25 10.29 -5.85
CA ASN A 290 -11.28 10.62 -6.88
C ASN A 290 -10.20 9.56 -7.01
N TRP A 291 -9.70 9.02 -5.89
CA TRP A 291 -8.72 7.92 -5.89
C TRP A 291 -9.30 6.62 -6.45
N GLN A 292 -10.57 6.30 -6.16
CA GLN A 292 -11.23 5.15 -6.75
C GLN A 292 -11.38 5.28 -8.26
N ILE A 293 -11.71 6.48 -8.76
CA ILE A 293 -11.76 6.77 -10.20
C ILE A 293 -10.35 6.67 -10.79
N TRP A 294 -9.34 7.22 -10.12
CA TRP A 294 -7.94 7.13 -10.54
C TRP A 294 -7.47 5.68 -10.66
N TYR A 295 -7.79 4.82 -9.70
CA TYR A 295 -7.45 3.40 -9.77
C TYR A 295 -8.12 2.69 -10.93
N LYS A 296 -9.39 3.01 -11.22
CA LYS A 296 -10.08 2.46 -12.39
C LYS A 296 -9.41 2.93 -13.68
N LEU A 297 -9.04 4.21 -13.76
CA LEU A 297 -8.33 4.78 -14.89
C LEU A 297 -6.99 4.06 -15.07
N VAL A 298 -6.14 4.01 -14.05
CA VAL A 298 -4.84 3.34 -14.14
C VAL A 298 -4.99 1.85 -14.46
N GLY A 299 -5.96 1.17 -13.85
CA GLY A 299 -6.26 -0.23 -14.10
C GLY A 299 -6.74 -0.54 -15.53
N ILE A 300 -7.30 0.44 -16.24
CA ILE A 300 -7.73 0.30 -17.66
C ILE A 300 -6.63 0.80 -18.61
N THR A 301 -6.02 1.94 -18.31
CA THR A 301 -5.04 2.60 -19.17
C THR A 301 -3.75 1.80 -19.27
N ILE A 302 -3.24 1.21 -18.18
CA ILE A 302 -1.98 0.44 -18.22
C ILE A 302 -2.13 -0.80 -19.11
N PRO A 303 -3.11 -1.71 -18.89
CA PRO A 303 -3.30 -2.84 -19.79
C PRO A 303 -3.63 -2.41 -21.22
N GLY A 304 -4.40 -1.34 -21.40
CA GLY A 304 -4.72 -0.79 -22.72
C GLY A 304 -3.47 -0.30 -23.48
N LEU A 305 -2.56 0.39 -22.81
CA LEU A 305 -1.29 0.84 -23.40
C LEU A 305 -0.38 -0.34 -23.76
N LEU A 306 -0.28 -1.34 -22.87
CA LEU A 306 0.50 -2.55 -23.15
C LEU A 306 -0.09 -3.34 -24.33
N PHE A 307 -1.41 -3.47 -24.37
CA PHE A 307 -2.11 -4.15 -25.45
C PHE A 307 -1.90 -3.45 -26.79
N THR A 308 -2.12 -2.14 -26.85
CA THR A 308 -1.98 -1.35 -28.08
C THR A 308 -0.53 -1.21 -28.55
N SER A 309 0.44 -1.16 -27.63
CA SER A 309 1.85 -0.95 -28.00
C SER A 309 2.59 -2.24 -28.35
N ILE A 310 2.25 -3.36 -27.70
CA ILE A 310 2.99 -4.62 -27.82
C ILE A 310 2.18 -5.69 -28.53
N ILE A 311 0.95 -5.93 -28.08
CA ILE A 311 0.14 -7.07 -28.55
C ILE A 311 -0.48 -6.77 -29.91
N TRP A 312 -0.95 -5.54 -30.12
CA TRP A 312 -1.66 -5.14 -31.33
C TRP A 312 -0.80 -5.18 -32.61
N PRO A 313 0.46 -4.71 -32.64
CA PRO A 313 1.31 -4.83 -33.81
C PRO A 313 1.56 -6.30 -34.20
N ILE A 314 1.83 -7.16 -33.22
CA ILE A 314 2.08 -8.59 -33.43
C ILE A 314 0.82 -9.27 -34.01
N LEU A 315 -0.36 -8.95 -33.46
CA LEU A 315 -1.62 -9.48 -33.97
C LEU A 315 -1.89 -9.03 -35.42
N ILE A 316 -1.63 -7.77 -35.75
CA ILE A 316 -1.80 -7.27 -37.12
C ILE A 316 -0.87 -8.01 -38.08
N GLU A 317 0.41 -8.16 -37.75
CA GLU A 317 1.36 -8.89 -38.60
C GLU A 317 0.91 -10.33 -38.83
N TRP A 318 0.42 -11.01 -37.79
CA TRP A 318 -0.07 -12.38 -37.89
C TRP A 318 -1.32 -12.50 -38.75
N ILE A 319 -2.27 -11.57 -38.60
CA ILE A 319 -3.49 -11.50 -39.43
C ILE A 319 -3.10 -11.24 -40.90
N LEU A 320 -2.20 -10.29 -41.16
CA LEU A 320 -1.76 -9.98 -42.52
C LEU A 320 -1.02 -11.16 -43.17
N GLN A 321 -0.29 -11.96 -42.39
CA GLN A 321 0.33 -13.20 -42.89
C GLN A 321 -0.70 -14.27 -43.21
N PHE A 322 -1.76 -14.42 -42.42
CA PHE A 322 -2.80 -15.42 -42.65
C PHE A 322 -3.63 -15.16 -43.93
N PHE A 323 -3.78 -13.90 -44.33
CA PHE A 323 -4.52 -13.50 -45.54
C PHE A 323 -3.64 -13.39 -46.81
N ARG A 324 -2.34 -13.63 -46.72
CA ARG A 324 -1.43 -13.69 -47.87
C ARG A 324 -1.29 -15.12 -48.38
#